data_AF-A0A535HSG8-F1
#
_entry.id   AF-A0A535HSG8-F1
#
_cell.length_a   1.000
_cell.length_b   1.000
_cell.length_c   1.000
_cell.angle_alpha   90.00
_cell.angle_beta   90.00
_cell.angle_gamma   90.00
#
_symmetry.space_group_name_H-M   'P 1'
#
loop_
_entity.id
_entity.type
_entity.pdbx_description
1 polymer ?
#
loop_
_entity_poly.entity_id
_entity_poly.type
_entity_poly.pdbx_seq_one_letter_code
_entity_poly.pdbx_strand_id
1 'polypeptide(L)'
;DAAGIAAALQEASNVAYKAVMKPTEGTVLTVVREAAAAARQAADGSDDIHVVLDAAVREAHDSVDRTPQQLAVLRDAGVVDAGGFGFTVILEGFARALEGVEVGLATPPPPRRVGEPQLRPPGFAGVEGRRGAAAVAAREEGWGYCTEFLIHGPGLDLDRVRGELAPLGESSLVVGDPDLIRVHIHTHEPALLIGAAARQGRLSKLKVEDMSAQHHDVLDRAAAEEAAGGRANGADLPGARHLGVVAVAPGTGFREIFRGLGVDQVVEGGQTMNPSIEDLLNGVRESGAGEVILLPNNGNVILTAQQVDDLAGETTVRVVPSRNLPQGISALLALDPTADLDENARRMEEAMAGVRTVEITRAVRDSTANGRTIHAGDVIAVVDDRITEVGDDNLAVAQAVLTNLPDRPELVTVYSGAGVAEEEAEKLVSALRTSHSDIEFELHPGGQEHYPYILSLE
;
A
#
# COMPACT_ATOMS: atom_id res chain seq x y z
N ASP A 1 -9.74 30.20 0.75
CA ASP A 1 -10.98 31.00 0.78
C ASP A 1 -12.01 30.33 -0.14
N ALA A 2 -13.26 30.81 -0.14
CA ALA A 2 -14.36 30.21 -0.92
C ALA A 2 -14.06 30.15 -2.44
N ALA A 3 -13.59 31.26 -3.01
CA ALA A 3 -13.21 31.34 -4.42
C ALA A 3 -12.04 30.40 -4.77
N GLY A 4 -11.03 30.28 -3.89
CA GLY A 4 -9.91 29.38 -4.08
C GLY A 4 -10.30 27.91 -4.08
N ILE A 5 -11.21 27.48 -3.19
CA ILE A 5 -11.74 26.10 -3.20
C ILE A 5 -12.51 25.81 -4.50
N ALA A 6 -13.41 26.72 -4.90
CA ALA A 6 -14.16 26.53 -6.14
C ALA A 6 -13.23 26.44 -7.36
N ALA A 7 -12.20 27.29 -7.43
CA ALA A 7 -11.20 27.24 -8.49
C ALA A 7 -10.38 25.94 -8.46
N ALA A 8 -10.00 25.46 -7.27
CA ALA A 8 -9.25 24.22 -7.11
C ALA A 8 -10.07 23.00 -7.55
N LEU A 9 -11.36 22.91 -7.18
CA LEU A 9 -12.24 21.82 -7.63
C LEU A 9 -12.47 21.88 -9.14
N GLN A 10 -12.61 23.08 -9.71
CA GLN A 10 -12.73 23.25 -11.15
C GLN A 10 -11.47 22.78 -11.88
N GLU A 11 -10.29 23.10 -11.36
CA GLU A 11 -9.04 22.63 -11.95
C GLU A 11 -8.84 21.13 -11.76
N ALA A 12 -9.21 20.57 -10.61
CA ALA A 12 -9.22 19.12 -10.40
C ALA A 12 -10.08 18.40 -11.44
N SER A 13 -11.26 18.93 -11.76
CA SER A 13 -12.11 18.43 -12.85
C SER A 13 -11.40 18.51 -14.21
N ASN A 14 -10.82 19.67 -14.54
CA ASN A 14 -10.09 19.86 -15.81
C ASN A 14 -8.94 18.86 -15.97
N VAL A 15 -8.14 18.68 -14.91
CA VAL A 15 -7.00 17.77 -14.89
C VAL A 15 -7.47 16.32 -14.99
N ALA A 16 -8.52 15.92 -14.25
CA ALA A 16 -9.06 14.56 -14.29
C ALA A 16 -9.56 14.18 -15.69
N TYR A 17 -10.27 15.08 -16.37
CA TYR A 17 -10.74 14.83 -17.75
C TYR A 17 -9.60 14.79 -18.77
N LYS A 18 -8.53 15.59 -18.58
CA LYS A 18 -7.34 15.54 -19.44
C LYS A 18 -6.50 14.28 -19.22
N ALA A 19 -6.49 13.78 -17.99
CA ALA A 19 -5.71 12.61 -17.60
C ALA A 19 -6.23 11.31 -18.22
N VAL A 20 -7.54 11.23 -18.48
CA VAL A 20 -8.22 10.03 -18.97
C VAL A 20 -8.43 10.11 -20.48
N MET A 21 -7.99 9.08 -21.20
CA MET A 21 -8.04 9.04 -22.66
C MET A 21 -9.44 8.94 -23.25
N LYS A 22 -10.33 8.20 -22.57
CA LYS A 22 -11.72 7.99 -22.95
C LYS A 22 -12.61 8.30 -21.75
N PRO A 23 -12.80 9.60 -21.43
CA PRO A 23 -13.61 9.99 -20.28
C PRO A 23 -15.03 9.46 -20.47
N THR A 24 -15.56 8.83 -19.43
CA THR A 24 -16.86 8.16 -19.46
C THR A 24 -17.79 8.81 -18.44
N GLU A 25 -18.94 9.32 -18.91
CA GLU A 25 -19.95 9.91 -18.03
C GLU A 25 -20.67 8.82 -17.21
N GLY A 26 -21.15 9.20 -16.03
CA GLY A 26 -21.66 8.28 -15.00
C GLY A 26 -20.58 7.61 -14.16
N THR A 27 -19.32 8.07 -14.27
CA THR A 27 -18.20 7.67 -13.38
C THR A 27 -17.82 8.82 -12.44
N VAL A 28 -16.78 8.62 -11.62
CA VAL A 28 -16.14 9.66 -10.79
C VAL A 28 -15.91 10.98 -11.52
N LEU A 29 -15.64 10.96 -12.84
CA LEU A 29 -15.44 12.18 -13.63
C LEU A 29 -16.69 13.07 -13.63
N THR A 30 -17.88 12.48 -13.78
CA THR A 30 -19.15 13.21 -13.71
C THR A 30 -19.33 13.84 -12.33
N VAL A 31 -19.04 13.09 -11.27
CA VAL A 31 -19.19 13.54 -9.88
C VAL A 31 -18.26 14.71 -9.58
N VAL A 32 -16.98 14.61 -9.97
CA VAL A 32 -15.99 15.69 -9.80
C VAL A 32 -16.43 16.94 -10.56
N ARG A 33 -16.91 16.80 -11.81
CA ARG A 33 -17.39 17.94 -12.61
C ARG A 33 -18.59 18.63 -11.98
N GLU A 34 -19.60 17.85 -11.57
CA GLU A 34 -20.85 18.39 -11.03
C GLU A 34 -20.61 19.05 -9.67
N ALA A 35 -19.81 18.42 -8.79
CA ALA A 35 -19.39 19.02 -7.52
C ALA A 35 -18.61 20.34 -7.72
N ALA A 36 -17.69 20.38 -8.70
CA ALA A 36 -16.96 21.61 -9.02
C ALA A 36 -17.87 22.72 -9.54
N ALA A 37 -18.86 22.38 -10.38
CA ALA A 37 -19.84 23.34 -10.88
C ALA A 37 -20.72 23.91 -9.74
N ALA A 38 -21.17 23.06 -8.81
CA ALA A 38 -21.93 23.50 -7.64
C ALA A 38 -21.10 24.38 -6.70
N ALA A 39 -19.83 24.01 -6.46
CA ALA A 39 -18.90 24.83 -5.67
C ALA A 39 -18.74 26.23 -6.29
N ARG A 40 -18.54 26.29 -7.62
CA ARG A 40 -18.43 27.56 -8.35
C ARG A 40 -19.69 28.40 -8.23
N GLN A 41 -20.86 27.79 -8.43
CA GLN A 41 -22.13 28.49 -8.31
C GLN A 41 -22.36 29.03 -6.88
N ALA A 42 -21.98 28.27 -5.85
CA ALA A 42 -22.07 28.72 -4.47
C ALA A 42 -21.10 29.88 -4.19
N ALA A 43 -19.89 29.84 -4.73
CA ALA A 43 -18.89 30.90 -4.58
C ALA A 43 -19.30 32.21 -5.28
N ASP A 44 -20.14 32.14 -6.32
CA ASP A 44 -20.72 33.35 -6.96
C ASP A 44 -21.71 34.08 -6.01
N GLY A 45 -22.24 33.40 -4.99
CA GLY A 45 -23.24 33.92 -4.06
C GLY A 45 -22.81 34.03 -2.59
N SER A 46 -21.64 33.51 -2.23
CA SER A 46 -21.14 33.49 -0.86
C SER A 46 -19.61 33.43 -0.81
N ASP A 47 -19.01 34.23 0.07
CA ASP A 47 -17.57 34.16 0.40
C ASP A 47 -17.27 33.18 1.55
N ASP A 48 -18.30 32.51 2.07
CA ASP A 48 -18.18 31.51 3.14
C ASP A 48 -17.73 30.15 2.57
N ILE A 49 -16.57 29.68 3.03
CA ILE A 49 -15.96 28.42 2.63
C ILE A 49 -16.82 27.20 2.97
N HIS A 50 -17.58 27.25 4.08
CA HIS A 50 -18.48 26.17 4.48
C HIS A 50 -19.63 26.04 3.48
N VAL A 51 -20.23 27.16 3.08
CA VAL A 51 -21.34 27.19 2.11
C VAL A 51 -20.91 26.60 0.77
N VAL A 52 -19.70 26.91 0.31
CA VAL A 52 -19.16 26.39 -0.96
C VAL A 52 -18.91 24.89 -0.89
N LEU A 53 -18.28 24.43 0.19
CA LEU A 53 -17.93 23.02 0.33
C LEU A 53 -19.18 22.15 0.57
N ASP A 54 -20.15 22.63 1.34
CA ASP A 54 -21.45 21.97 1.53
C ASP A 54 -22.24 21.86 0.22
N ALA A 55 -22.16 22.86 -0.65
CA ALA A 55 -22.75 22.78 -1.98
C ALA A 55 -22.07 21.70 -2.83
N ALA A 56 -20.74 21.63 -2.80
CA ALA A 56 -19.97 20.61 -3.50
C ALA A 56 -20.29 19.19 -3.01
N VAL A 57 -20.33 18.98 -1.68
CA VAL A 57 -20.63 17.67 -1.06
C VAL A 57 -22.05 17.21 -1.41
N ARG A 58 -23.05 18.10 -1.30
CA ARG A 58 -24.43 17.78 -1.65
C ARG A 58 -24.56 17.37 -3.11
N GLU A 59 -23.98 18.15 -4.02
CA GLU A 59 -24.02 17.84 -5.45
C GLU A 59 -23.25 16.54 -5.76
N ALA A 60 -22.15 16.27 -5.09
CA ALA A 60 -21.40 15.03 -5.25
C ALA A 60 -22.25 13.80 -4.87
N HIS A 61 -22.97 13.84 -3.76
CA HIS A 61 -23.93 12.77 -3.41
C HIS A 61 -25.04 12.63 -4.44
N ASP A 62 -25.67 13.74 -4.84
CA ASP A 62 -26.77 13.70 -5.78
C ASP A 62 -26.31 13.23 -7.18
N SER A 63 -25.06 13.52 -7.55
CA SER A 63 -24.42 13.02 -8.78
C SER A 63 -24.17 11.52 -8.71
N VAL A 64 -23.63 11.01 -7.60
CA VAL A 64 -23.45 9.58 -7.33
C VAL A 64 -24.77 8.83 -7.46
N ASP A 65 -25.85 9.35 -6.87
CA ASP A 65 -27.19 8.75 -6.97
C ASP A 65 -27.71 8.67 -8.43
N ARG A 66 -27.25 9.57 -9.31
CA ARG A 66 -27.61 9.59 -10.73
C ARG A 66 -26.71 8.71 -11.60
N THR A 67 -25.56 8.24 -11.11
CA THR A 67 -24.63 7.41 -11.90
C THR A 67 -25.28 6.16 -12.53
N PRO A 68 -26.22 5.43 -11.89
CA PRO A 68 -26.90 4.30 -12.54
C PRO A 68 -27.82 4.72 -13.69
N GLN A 69 -28.28 5.98 -13.73
CA GLN A 69 -29.07 6.50 -14.85
C GLN A 69 -28.20 6.82 -16.07
N GLN A 70 -26.89 7.01 -15.85
CA GLN A 70 -25.93 7.43 -16.86
C GLN A 70 -25.14 6.24 -17.44
N LEU A 71 -24.88 5.20 -16.64
CA LEU A 71 -24.19 3.99 -17.09
C LEU A 71 -25.02 2.73 -16.92
N ALA A 72 -25.21 2.01 -18.03
CA ALA A 72 -25.96 0.77 -18.07
C ALA A 72 -25.39 -0.30 -17.13
N VAL A 73 -24.07 -0.44 -17.07
CA VAL A 73 -23.40 -1.41 -16.19
C VAL A 73 -23.72 -1.18 -14.71
N LEU A 74 -23.77 0.08 -14.26
CA LEU A 74 -24.11 0.44 -12.89
C LEU A 74 -25.59 0.18 -12.59
N ARG A 75 -26.48 0.52 -13.54
CA ARG A 75 -27.91 0.23 -13.46
C ARG A 75 -28.20 -1.26 -13.32
N ASP A 76 -27.59 -2.06 -14.18
CA ASP A 76 -27.85 -3.49 -14.29
C ASP A 76 -27.28 -4.22 -13.07
N ALA A 77 -26.18 -3.71 -12.50
CA ALA A 77 -25.63 -4.17 -11.22
C ALA A 77 -26.37 -3.63 -9.98
N GLY A 78 -27.23 -2.61 -10.12
CA GLY A 78 -27.97 -1.99 -9.02
C GLY A 78 -27.08 -1.26 -8.00
N VAL A 79 -25.92 -0.75 -8.45
CA VAL A 79 -24.93 -0.04 -7.61
C VAL A 79 -24.58 1.32 -8.22
N VAL A 80 -24.08 2.24 -7.39
CA VAL A 80 -23.54 3.52 -7.84
C VAL A 80 -22.05 3.40 -8.21
N ASP A 81 -21.51 4.42 -8.87
CA ASP A 81 -20.07 4.47 -9.15
C ASP A 81 -19.26 4.55 -7.85
N ALA A 82 -18.43 3.53 -7.60
CA ALA A 82 -17.64 3.44 -6.37
C ALA A 82 -16.57 4.54 -6.27
N GLY A 83 -15.98 4.94 -7.40
CA GLY A 83 -15.00 6.02 -7.44
C GLY A 83 -15.63 7.38 -7.11
N GLY A 84 -16.79 7.65 -7.70
CA GLY A 84 -17.61 8.82 -7.42
C GLY A 84 -18.01 8.89 -5.95
N PHE A 85 -18.49 7.78 -5.39
CA PHE A 85 -18.81 7.70 -3.97
C PHE A 85 -17.58 7.95 -3.08
N GLY A 86 -16.43 7.34 -3.39
CA GLY A 86 -15.18 7.58 -2.66
C GLY A 86 -14.74 9.05 -2.67
N PHE A 87 -14.85 9.71 -3.83
CA PHE A 87 -14.59 11.15 -3.94
C PHE A 87 -15.53 11.98 -3.06
N THR A 88 -16.83 11.65 -3.03
CA THR A 88 -17.82 12.31 -2.17
C THR A 88 -17.44 12.19 -0.69
N VAL A 89 -16.99 11.01 -0.24
CA VAL A 89 -16.54 10.79 1.15
C VAL A 89 -15.32 11.66 1.50
N ILE A 90 -14.38 11.84 0.57
CA ILE A 90 -13.23 12.73 0.77
C ILE A 90 -13.69 14.18 0.97
N LEU A 91 -14.61 14.66 0.12
CA LEU A 91 -15.17 16.02 0.26
C LEU A 91 -15.90 16.21 1.59
N GLU A 92 -16.65 15.21 2.05
CA GLU A 92 -17.30 15.23 3.35
C GLU A 92 -16.28 15.32 4.49
N GLY A 93 -15.15 14.59 4.38
CA GLY A 93 -14.03 14.71 5.30
C GLY A 93 -13.49 16.13 5.39
N PHE A 94 -13.31 16.81 4.26
CA PHE A 94 -12.89 18.22 4.23
C PHE A 94 -13.90 19.14 4.93
N ALA A 95 -15.21 18.94 4.69
CA ALA A 95 -16.26 19.75 5.31
C ALA A 95 -16.25 19.60 6.84
N ARG A 96 -16.20 18.35 7.33
CA ARG A 96 -16.14 18.04 8.76
C ARG A 96 -14.89 18.59 9.45
N ALA A 97 -13.74 18.51 8.77
CA ALA A 97 -12.48 19.06 9.29
C ALA A 97 -12.56 20.59 9.48
N LEU A 98 -13.21 21.31 8.57
CA LEU A 98 -13.40 22.75 8.69
C LEU A 98 -14.36 23.14 9.83
N GLU A 99 -15.33 22.29 10.14
CA GLU A 99 -16.25 22.48 11.28
C GLU A 99 -15.59 22.23 12.66
N GLY A 100 -14.32 21.81 12.68
CA GLY A 100 -13.60 21.46 13.92
C GLY A 100 -14.12 20.18 14.58
N VAL A 101 -14.84 19.35 13.81
CA VAL A 101 -15.27 18.04 14.28
C VAL A 101 -14.06 17.11 14.25
N GLU A 102 -13.55 16.71 15.41
CA GLU A 102 -12.56 15.63 15.48
C GLU A 102 -13.17 14.35 14.89
N VAL A 103 -12.70 13.98 13.70
CA VAL A 103 -13.11 12.75 13.03
C VAL A 103 -12.36 11.58 13.67
N GLY A 104 -12.80 11.18 14.86
CA GLY A 104 -12.34 9.95 15.51
C GLY A 104 -13.10 8.72 14.99
N LEU A 105 -12.58 7.52 15.29
CA LEU A 105 -13.22 6.23 14.99
C LEU A 105 -14.63 6.06 15.59
N ALA A 106 -15.06 6.98 16.47
CA ALA A 106 -16.35 7.00 17.14
C ALA A 106 -17.40 7.91 16.47
N THR A 107 -17.05 8.68 15.43
CA THR A 107 -18.01 9.54 14.74
C THR A 107 -18.91 8.69 13.83
N PRO A 108 -20.24 8.66 14.05
CA PRO A 108 -21.12 7.81 13.26
C PRO A 108 -21.06 8.20 11.78
N PRO A 109 -21.03 7.22 10.86
CA PRO A 109 -21.11 7.51 9.43
C PRO A 109 -22.44 8.20 9.12
N PRO A 110 -22.49 9.05 8.09
CA PRO A 110 -23.74 9.68 7.67
C PRO A 110 -24.80 8.61 7.31
N PRO A 111 -26.10 8.94 7.40
CA PRO A 111 -27.16 8.03 7.00
C PRO A 111 -27.02 7.65 5.52
N ARG A 112 -27.04 6.34 5.25
CA ARG A 112 -26.80 5.78 3.92
C ARG A 112 -27.90 6.07 2.92
N ARG A 113 -27.50 6.29 1.67
CA ARG A 113 -28.41 6.29 0.51
C ARG A 113 -28.43 4.92 -0.16
N VAL A 114 -29.50 4.65 -0.92
CA VAL A 114 -29.72 3.34 -1.56
C VAL A 114 -28.70 3.14 -2.66
N GLY A 115 -27.92 2.05 -2.58
CA GLY A 115 -26.91 1.70 -3.59
C GLY A 115 -25.47 2.12 -3.22
N GLU A 116 -25.28 2.88 -2.15
CA GLU A 116 -23.95 3.22 -1.63
C GLU A 116 -23.24 1.99 -1.02
N PRO A 117 -21.93 1.80 -1.30
CA PRO A 117 -21.12 0.80 -0.63
C PRO A 117 -21.14 0.99 0.89
N GLN A 118 -21.16 -0.14 1.61
CA GLN A 118 -21.05 -0.12 3.06
C GLN A 118 -19.62 0.29 3.46
N LEU A 119 -19.45 1.55 3.86
CA LEU A 119 -18.24 2.00 4.57
C LEU A 119 -18.14 1.22 5.89
N ARG A 120 -17.08 0.44 6.04
CA ARG A 120 -16.77 -0.32 7.26
C ARG A 120 -15.52 0.30 7.88
N PRO A 121 -15.49 0.52 9.20
CA PRO A 121 -14.23 0.81 9.89
C PRO A 121 -13.21 -0.30 9.61
N PRO A 122 -11.91 -0.01 9.53
CA PRO A 122 -10.88 -1.04 9.54
C PRO A 122 -11.11 -1.96 10.75
N GLY A 123 -11.33 -3.26 10.51
CA GLY A 123 -11.48 -4.27 11.58
C GLY A 123 -12.88 -4.83 11.86
N PHE A 124 -13.93 -4.47 11.10
CA PHE A 124 -15.26 -5.11 11.24
C PHE A 124 -15.70 -5.78 9.93
N ALA A 125 -15.40 -7.08 9.76
CA ALA A 125 -15.97 -7.91 8.71
C ALA A 125 -17.26 -8.60 9.21
N GLY A 126 -18.41 -7.99 8.96
CA GLY A 126 -19.72 -8.60 9.17
C GLY A 126 -20.47 -8.76 7.84
N VAL A 127 -20.94 -9.97 7.54
CA VAL A 127 -21.61 -10.35 6.29
C VAL A 127 -22.95 -9.63 6.15
N GLU A 128 -23.20 -8.96 5.01
CA GLU A 128 -24.51 -8.91 4.31
C GLU A 128 -24.44 -8.11 2.99
N GLY A 129 -24.61 -8.83 1.88
CA GLY A 129 -25.37 -8.47 0.68
C GLY A 129 -25.17 -7.12 -0.02
N ARG A 130 -24.41 -7.12 -1.13
CA ARG A 130 -24.90 -7.07 -2.52
C ARG A 130 -23.70 -6.89 -3.45
N ARG A 131 -23.58 -7.83 -4.40
CA ARG A 131 -22.51 -7.93 -5.39
C ARG A 131 -22.35 -6.60 -6.13
N GLY A 132 -21.20 -5.95 -5.95
CA GLY A 132 -20.81 -4.80 -6.76
C GLY A 132 -20.64 -5.18 -8.23
N ALA A 133 -20.70 -4.19 -9.12
CA ALA A 133 -20.65 -4.30 -10.58
C ALA A 133 -19.43 -5.05 -11.16
N ALA A 134 -18.52 -5.55 -10.33
CA ALA A 134 -17.46 -6.47 -10.72
C ALA A 134 -17.98 -7.85 -11.20
N ALA A 135 -19.25 -8.17 -10.98
CA ALA A 135 -19.81 -9.49 -11.29
C ALA A 135 -20.47 -9.66 -12.67
N VAL A 136 -20.39 -8.71 -13.61
CA VAL A 136 -21.08 -8.87 -14.92
C VAL A 136 -20.19 -8.54 -16.12
N ALA A 137 -19.59 -9.62 -16.66
CA ALA A 137 -19.52 -10.03 -18.06
C ALA A 137 -18.14 -10.65 -18.34
N ALA A 138 -18.03 -11.97 -18.20
CA ALA A 138 -16.88 -12.69 -18.75
C ALA A 138 -16.80 -12.39 -20.25
N ARG A 139 -15.79 -11.64 -20.68
CA ARG A 139 -15.44 -11.50 -22.09
C ARG A 139 -14.74 -12.81 -22.48
N GLU A 140 -15.25 -13.50 -23.50
CA GLU A 140 -14.67 -14.77 -24.00
C GLU A 140 -13.19 -14.67 -24.40
N GLU A 141 -12.67 -13.44 -24.60
CA GLU A 141 -11.29 -13.15 -25.02
C GLU A 141 -10.38 -12.65 -23.88
N GLY A 142 -10.84 -12.64 -22.62
CA GLY A 142 -10.07 -12.16 -21.46
C GLY A 142 -9.97 -10.62 -21.38
N TRP A 143 -9.33 -10.10 -20.32
CA TRP A 143 -9.22 -8.67 -19.99
C TRP A 143 -7.91 -8.01 -20.46
N GLY A 144 -7.00 -8.78 -21.06
CA GLY A 144 -5.68 -8.29 -21.49
C GLY A 144 -4.73 -8.04 -20.32
N TYR A 145 -3.76 -7.15 -20.52
CA TYR A 145 -2.71 -6.82 -19.54
C TYR A 145 -2.85 -5.39 -19.03
N CYS A 146 -2.72 -5.21 -17.72
CA CYS A 146 -2.47 -3.91 -17.12
C CYS A 146 -0.99 -3.59 -17.30
N THR A 147 -0.67 -2.52 -18.04
CA THR A 147 0.72 -2.09 -18.27
C THR A 147 0.95 -0.71 -17.70
N GLU A 148 1.85 -0.62 -16.72
CA GLU A 148 2.21 0.61 -16.02
C GLU A 148 3.71 0.91 -16.18
N PHE A 149 4.06 2.17 -16.40
CA PHE A 149 5.46 2.62 -16.41
C PHE A 149 5.58 4.14 -16.29
N LEU A 150 6.78 4.61 -15.99
CA LEU A 150 7.17 6.01 -16.06
C LEU A 150 8.04 6.26 -17.30
N ILE A 151 7.87 7.42 -17.94
CA ILE A 151 8.70 7.92 -19.03
C ILE A 151 9.45 9.15 -18.52
N HIS A 152 10.78 9.09 -18.55
CA HIS A 152 11.68 10.18 -18.18
C HIS A 152 12.27 10.82 -19.43
N GLY A 153 12.33 12.13 -19.48
CA GLY A 153 13.04 12.85 -20.54
C GLY A 153 12.92 14.35 -20.38
N PRO A 154 13.89 15.14 -20.86
CA PRO A 154 13.77 16.59 -20.83
C PRO A 154 12.79 17.06 -21.92
N GLY A 155 11.75 17.79 -21.55
CA GLY A 155 10.83 18.42 -22.50
C GLY A 155 9.84 17.44 -23.13
N LEU A 156 9.37 16.44 -22.39
CA LEU A 156 8.31 15.53 -22.82
C LEU A 156 7.04 16.30 -23.20
N ASP A 157 6.52 16.00 -24.38
CA ASP A 157 5.24 16.54 -24.85
C ASP A 157 4.12 15.59 -24.43
N LEU A 158 3.47 15.90 -23.32
CA LEU A 158 2.40 15.08 -22.74
C LEU A 158 1.29 14.80 -23.75
N ASP A 159 0.85 15.80 -24.54
CA ASP A 159 -0.25 15.63 -25.47
C ASP A 159 0.14 14.75 -26.66
N ARG A 160 1.40 14.85 -27.11
CA ARG A 160 1.95 13.95 -28.12
C ARG A 160 2.06 12.52 -27.61
N VAL A 161 2.68 12.31 -26.44
CA VAL A 161 2.84 10.98 -25.83
C VAL A 161 1.45 10.35 -25.65
N ARG A 162 0.51 11.12 -25.13
CA ARG A 162 -0.88 10.74 -24.99
C ARG A 162 -1.48 10.28 -26.32
N GLY A 163 -1.34 11.08 -27.38
CA GLY A 163 -1.87 10.76 -28.72
C GLY A 163 -1.23 9.51 -29.34
N GLU A 164 0.06 9.26 -29.12
CA GLU A 164 0.76 8.09 -29.66
C GLU A 164 0.42 6.79 -28.91
N LEU A 165 0.17 6.85 -27.60
CA LEU A 165 -0.17 5.67 -26.79
C LEU A 165 -1.67 5.35 -26.80
N ALA A 166 -2.53 6.33 -27.08
CA ALA A 166 -3.99 6.18 -27.18
C ALA A 166 -4.48 4.96 -27.96
N PRO A 167 -3.94 4.67 -29.17
CA PRO A 167 -4.45 3.60 -30.02
C PRO A 167 -4.00 2.21 -29.56
N LEU A 168 -3.04 2.13 -28.62
CA LEU A 168 -2.37 0.90 -28.23
C LEU A 168 -3.03 0.21 -27.03
N GLY A 169 -4.15 0.72 -26.53
CA GLY A 169 -4.88 0.08 -25.44
C GLY A 169 -6.24 0.70 -25.10
N GLU A 170 -6.91 0.09 -24.15
CA GLU A 170 -8.16 0.50 -23.53
C GLU A 170 -7.90 1.10 -22.13
N SER A 171 -8.83 1.93 -21.64
CA SER A 171 -8.81 2.53 -20.30
C SER A 171 -7.43 3.01 -19.83
N SER A 172 -7.02 4.18 -20.34
CA SER A 172 -5.66 4.69 -20.19
C SER A 172 -5.59 5.99 -19.39
N LEU A 173 -4.62 6.04 -18.47
CA LEU A 173 -4.20 7.21 -17.71
C LEU A 173 -2.81 7.62 -18.19
N VAL A 174 -2.69 8.85 -18.68
CA VAL A 174 -1.41 9.43 -19.08
C VAL A 174 -1.31 10.83 -18.47
N VAL A 175 -0.54 10.92 -17.39
CA VAL A 175 -0.41 12.11 -16.54
C VAL A 175 1.05 12.43 -16.27
N GLY A 176 1.37 13.70 -16.11
CA GLY A 176 2.74 14.12 -15.82
C GLY A 176 3.04 15.51 -16.35
N ASP A 177 4.31 15.79 -16.47
CA ASP A 177 4.87 17.07 -16.87
C ASP A 177 6.01 16.86 -17.89
N PRO A 178 6.71 17.93 -18.33
CA PRO A 178 7.79 17.80 -19.29
C PRO A 178 9.02 17.02 -18.81
N ASP A 179 9.14 16.67 -17.54
CA ASP A 179 10.28 15.89 -17.01
C ASP A 179 9.90 14.42 -16.76
N LEU A 180 8.65 14.16 -16.39
CA LEU A 180 8.15 12.83 -16.04
C LEU A 180 6.69 12.61 -16.46
N ILE A 181 6.43 11.50 -17.17
CA ILE A 181 5.07 11.05 -17.51
C ILE A 181 4.81 9.67 -16.92
N ARG A 182 3.74 9.52 -16.13
CA ARG A 182 3.19 8.24 -15.69
C ARG A 182 2.15 7.74 -16.68
N VAL A 183 2.29 6.47 -17.04
CA VAL A 183 1.42 5.77 -17.97
C VAL A 183 0.84 4.54 -17.29
N HIS A 184 -0.48 4.36 -17.39
CA HIS A 184 -1.21 3.14 -17.04
C HIS A 184 -2.18 2.87 -18.17
N ILE A 185 -2.00 1.77 -18.90
CA ILE A 185 -2.85 1.41 -20.06
C ILE A 185 -3.16 -0.08 -20.01
N HIS A 186 -4.41 -0.44 -20.22
CA HIS A 186 -4.80 -1.84 -20.41
C HIS A 186 -4.66 -2.22 -21.88
N THR A 187 -3.94 -3.29 -22.20
CA THR A 187 -3.68 -3.68 -23.60
C THR A 187 -3.51 -5.18 -23.74
N HIS A 188 -3.90 -5.73 -24.89
CA HIS A 188 -3.58 -7.12 -25.23
C HIS A 188 -2.17 -7.27 -25.80
N GLU A 189 -1.51 -6.17 -26.17
CA GLU A 189 -0.20 -6.15 -26.83
C GLU A 189 0.81 -5.26 -26.07
N PRO A 190 1.18 -5.62 -24.82
CA PRO A 190 2.05 -4.80 -23.97
C PRO A 190 3.40 -4.47 -24.62
N ALA A 191 3.94 -5.39 -25.42
CA ALA A 191 5.20 -5.17 -26.13
C ALA A 191 5.15 -3.98 -27.12
N LEU A 192 4.03 -3.79 -27.83
CA LEU A 192 3.88 -2.66 -28.76
C LEU A 192 3.77 -1.33 -28.00
N LEU A 193 3.05 -1.35 -26.88
CA LEU A 193 2.90 -0.20 -26.00
C LEU A 193 4.26 0.24 -25.41
N ILE A 194 5.02 -0.71 -24.86
CA ILE A 194 6.36 -0.47 -24.29
C ILE A 194 7.30 0.05 -25.39
N GLY A 195 7.28 -0.56 -26.57
CA GLY A 195 8.09 -0.13 -27.70
C GLY A 195 7.73 1.28 -28.18
N ALA A 196 6.48 1.70 -28.08
CA ALA A 196 6.04 3.06 -28.39
C ALA A 196 6.49 4.07 -27.34
N ALA A 197 6.34 3.73 -26.05
CA ALA A 197 6.76 4.59 -24.96
C ALA A 197 8.29 4.78 -24.90
N ALA A 198 9.07 3.74 -25.18
CA ALA A 198 10.52 3.79 -25.20
C ALA A 198 11.10 4.75 -26.27
N ARG A 199 10.30 5.13 -27.27
CA ARG A 199 10.69 6.14 -28.28
C ARG A 199 10.55 7.58 -27.76
N GLN A 200 9.80 7.79 -26.69
CA GLN A 200 9.52 9.11 -26.12
C GLN A 200 10.54 9.51 -25.06
N GLY A 201 11.07 8.55 -24.31
CA GLY A 201 12.02 8.77 -23.24
C GLY A 201 12.50 7.48 -22.60
N ARG A 202 13.29 7.60 -21.53
CA ARG A 202 13.78 6.46 -20.75
C ARG A 202 12.65 5.92 -19.88
N LEU A 203 12.37 4.63 -20.00
CA LEU A 203 11.35 3.98 -19.17
C LEU A 203 11.90 3.57 -17.80
N SER A 204 11.06 3.64 -16.77
CA SER A 204 11.33 3.04 -15.45
C SER A 204 10.03 2.51 -14.82
N LYS A 205 10.15 1.70 -13.77
CA LYS A 205 9.01 1.07 -13.06
C LYS A 205 8.04 0.36 -14.01
N LEU A 206 8.58 -0.35 -15.01
CA LEU A 206 7.76 -1.10 -15.96
C LEU A 206 7.14 -2.30 -15.29
N LYS A 207 5.81 -2.35 -15.31
CA LYS A 207 4.98 -3.39 -14.72
C LYS A 207 3.97 -3.85 -15.76
N VAL A 208 3.86 -5.16 -15.95
CA VAL A 208 2.90 -5.79 -16.88
C VAL A 208 2.22 -6.93 -16.14
N GLU A 209 0.91 -6.84 -15.94
CA GLU A 209 0.13 -7.82 -15.18
C GLU A 209 -1.05 -8.33 -16.01
N ASP A 210 -1.32 -9.64 -15.94
CA ASP A 210 -2.50 -10.24 -16.58
C ASP A 210 -3.75 -9.95 -15.74
N MET A 211 -4.68 -9.17 -16.32
CA MET A 211 -5.91 -8.78 -15.64
C MET A 211 -6.93 -9.91 -15.56
N SER A 212 -6.87 -10.89 -16.47
CA SER A 212 -7.73 -12.06 -16.44
C SER A 212 -7.36 -12.98 -15.29
N ALA A 213 -6.07 -13.15 -15.04
CA ALA A 213 -5.56 -13.87 -13.87
C ALA A 213 -5.97 -13.19 -12.56
N GLN A 214 -5.84 -11.86 -12.48
CA GLN A 214 -6.30 -11.08 -11.32
C GLN A 214 -7.83 -11.15 -11.11
N HIS A 215 -8.63 -11.17 -12.19
CA HIS A 215 -10.09 -11.29 -12.09
C HIS A 215 -10.54 -12.69 -11.66
N HIS A 216 -9.88 -13.74 -12.16
CA HIS A 216 -10.14 -15.11 -11.69
C HIS A 216 -9.73 -15.28 -10.23
N ASP A 217 -8.61 -14.72 -9.77
CA ASP A 217 -8.23 -14.76 -8.35
C ASP A 217 -9.25 -14.05 -7.44
N VAL A 218 -9.81 -12.91 -7.87
CA VAL A 218 -10.86 -12.19 -7.13
C VAL A 218 -12.18 -12.97 -7.14
N LEU A 219 -12.55 -13.60 -8.25
CA LEU A 219 -13.75 -14.43 -8.35
C LEU A 219 -13.60 -15.77 -7.61
N ASP A 220 -12.42 -16.38 -7.61
CA ASP A 220 -12.12 -17.63 -6.92
C ASP A 220 -12.02 -17.39 -5.42
N ARG A 221 -11.50 -16.25 -4.97
CA ARG A 221 -11.61 -15.78 -3.57
C ARG A 221 -13.05 -15.53 -3.16
N ALA A 222 -13.84 -14.84 -4.00
CA ALA A 222 -15.26 -14.61 -3.73
C ALA A 222 -16.11 -15.90 -3.76
N ALA A 223 -15.77 -16.87 -4.62
CA ALA A 223 -16.42 -18.18 -4.71
C ALA A 223 -15.99 -19.10 -3.57
N ALA A 224 -14.73 -19.02 -3.12
CA ALA A 224 -14.25 -19.70 -1.92
C ALA A 224 -14.91 -19.14 -0.65
N GLU A 225 -15.14 -17.82 -0.58
CA GLU A 225 -15.88 -17.17 0.49
C GLU A 225 -17.40 -17.49 0.45
N GLU A 226 -18.03 -17.58 -0.74
CA GLU A 226 -19.42 -18.03 -0.90
C GLU A 226 -19.59 -19.53 -0.57
N ALA A 227 -18.59 -20.36 -0.86
CA ALA A 227 -18.55 -21.76 -0.45
C ALA A 227 -18.33 -21.93 1.06
N ALA A 228 -17.59 -21.02 1.70
CA ALA A 228 -17.37 -20.98 3.15
C ALA A 228 -18.56 -20.38 3.93
N GLY A 229 -19.36 -19.50 3.31
CA GLY A 229 -20.49 -18.80 3.93
C GLY A 229 -21.79 -19.62 4.10
N GLY A 230 -21.76 -20.92 3.79
CA GLY A 230 -22.95 -21.76 3.74
C GLY A 230 -22.88 -23.02 4.61
N ARG A 231 -22.38 -22.98 5.85
CA ARG A 231 -22.56 -24.07 6.84
C ARG A 231 -22.22 -23.66 8.28
N ALA A 232 -23.14 -22.96 8.93
CA ALA A 232 -23.28 -23.06 10.38
C ALA A 232 -24.10 -24.32 10.70
N ASN A 233 -23.41 -25.45 10.87
CA ASN A 233 -23.73 -26.54 11.81
C ASN A 233 -22.75 -27.70 11.57
N GLY A 234 -22.10 -28.14 12.64
CA GLY A 234 -20.93 -29.01 12.60
C GLY A 234 -21.12 -30.34 11.90
N ALA A 235 -20.10 -30.70 11.13
CA ALA A 235 -19.49 -32.02 10.96
C ALA A 235 -18.39 -31.88 9.90
N ASP A 236 -17.22 -32.47 10.17
CA ASP A 236 -16.02 -32.51 9.35
C ASP A 236 -16.22 -32.46 7.82
N LEU A 237 -15.43 -31.61 7.18
CA LEU A 237 -14.86 -31.88 5.86
C LEU A 237 -13.33 -31.73 5.96
N PRO A 238 -12.55 -32.82 5.94
CA PRO A 238 -11.10 -32.76 5.85
C PRO A 238 -10.70 -32.54 4.38
N GLY A 239 -9.88 -31.52 4.07
CA GLY A 239 -9.14 -31.56 2.79
C GLY A 239 -8.59 -30.30 2.15
N ALA A 240 -8.85 -29.07 2.62
CA ALA A 240 -8.16 -27.89 2.08
C ALA A 240 -7.76 -26.94 3.20
N ARG A 241 -6.56 -27.16 3.73
CA ARG A 241 -5.91 -26.27 4.67
C ARG A 241 -5.40 -25.08 3.86
N HIS A 242 -5.86 -23.86 4.12
CA HIS A 242 -5.24 -22.68 3.52
C HIS A 242 -3.87 -22.45 4.17
N LEU A 243 -2.94 -21.89 3.40
CA LEU A 243 -1.64 -21.44 3.88
C LEU A 243 -1.82 -20.12 4.63
N GLY A 244 -1.46 -20.09 5.90
CA GLY A 244 -1.45 -18.89 6.74
C GLY A 244 -0.06 -18.34 6.95
N VAL A 245 0.03 -17.10 7.40
CA VAL A 245 1.27 -16.41 7.71
C VAL A 245 1.17 -15.74 9.07
N VAL A 246 2.18 -16.00 9.91
CA VAL A 246 2.34 -15.39 11.23
C VAL A 246 3.66 -14.65 11.25
N ALA A 247 3.65 -13.39 11.68
CA ALA A 247 4.86 -12.57 11.80
C ALA A 247 5.02 -12.01 13.21
N VAL A 248 6.26 -11.81 13.65
CA VAL A 248 6.56 -11.09 14.89
C VAL A 248 6.94 -9.65 14.52
N ALA A 249 6.35 -8.65 15.18
CA ALA A 249 6.70 -7.26 14.91
C ALA A 249 6.49 -6.33 16.12
N PRO A 250 7.36 -5.30 16.30
CA PRO A 250 7.18 -4.25 17.29
C PRO A 250 6.35 -3.10 16.72
N GLY A 251 5.83 -2.26 17.61
CA GLY A 251 5.22 -0.98 17.21
C GLY A 251 3.90 -1.12 16.48
N THR A 252 3.14 -0.03 16.36
CA THR A 252 1.89 -0.05 15.58
C THR A 252 2.16 -0.04 14.07
N GLY A 253 3.16 0.72 13.62
CA GLY A 253 3.50 0.89 12.21
C GLY A 253 3.89 -0.42 11.52
N PHE A 254 4.89 -1.15 12.02
CA PHE A 254 5.25 -2.44 11.42
C PHE A 254 4.13 -3.47 11.52
N ARG A 255 3.34 -3.49 12.61
CA ARG A 255 2.16 -4.37 12.70
C ARG A 255 1.12 -4.04 11.62
N GLU A 256 0.92 -2.77 11.30
CA GLU A 256 0.05 -2.34 10.20
C GLU A 256 0.63 -2.70 8.83
N ILE A 257 1.94 -2.53 8.63
CA ILE A 257 2.64 -2.95 7.39
C ILE A 257 2.45 -4.46 7.16
N PHE A 258 2.75 -5.29 8.15
CA PHE A 258 2.60 -6.74 8.03
C PHE A 258 1.15 -7.17 7.75
N ARG A 259 0.17 -6.58 8.46
CA ARG A 259 -1.25 -6.84 8.17
C ARG A 259 -1.64 -6.38 6.77
N GLY A 260 -1.13 -5.23 6.32
CA GLY A 260 -1.37 -4.70 4.98
C GLY A 260 -0.79 -5.58 3.87
N LEU A 261 0.26 -6.36 4.18
CA LEU A 261 0.86 -7.37 3.30
C LEU A 261 0.17 -8.75 3.38
N GLY A 262 -0.93 -8.87 4.12
CA GLY A 262 -1.72 -10.10 4.19
C GLY A 262 -1.25 -11.11 5.24
N VAL A 263 -0.48 -10.68 6.26
CA VAL A 263 -0.18 -11.54 7.41
C VAL A 263 -1.43 -11.75 8.26
N ASP A 264 -1.79 -13.01 8.52
CA ASP A 264 -2.98 -13.40 9.29
C ASP A 264 -2.88 -12.99 10.76
N GLN A 265 -1.73 -13.28 11.39
CA GLN A 265 -1.49 -12.92 12.78
C GLN A 265 -0.13 -12.24 12.97
N VAL A 266 -0.15 -11.11 13.67
CA VAL A 266 1.07 -10.41 14.06
C VAL A 266 1.24 -10.51 15.57
N VAL A 267 2.17 -11.37 15.99
CA VAL A 267 2.55 -11.54 17.39
C VAL A 267 3.41 -10.35 17.80
N GLU A 268 3.05 -9.71 18.91
CA GLU A 268 3.82 -8.59 19.42
C GLU A 268 5.18 -9.06 19.93
N GLY A 269 6.24 -8.39 19.48
CA GLY A 269 7.60 -8.70 19.91
C GLY A 269 8.59 -7.62 19.49
N GLY A 270 9.82 -7.70 19.97
CA GLY A 270 10.88 -6.74 19.66
C GLY A 270 12.19 -7.07 20.37
N GLN A 271 13.21 -6.22 20.25
CA GLN A 271 14.55 -6.51 20.78
C GLN A 271 14.59 -6.82 22.29
N THR A 272 13.70 -6.18 23.06
CA THR A 272 13.60 -6.35 24.52
C THR A 272 12.36 -7.13 24.97
N MET A 273 11.49 -7.50 24.03
CA MET A 273 10.27 -8.30 24.28
C MET A 273 10.23 -9.44 23.27
N ASN A 274 11.01 -10.49 23.52
CA ASN A 274 10.94 -11.69 22.70
C ASN A 274 9.69 -12.50 23.11
N PRO A 275 8.80 -12.86 22.16
CA PRO A 275 7.63 -13.66 22.47
C PRO A 275 8.04 -15.06 22.97
N SER A 276 7.20 -15.63 23.83
CA SER A 276 7.35 -17.02 24.27
C SER A 276 6.91 -17.99 23.18
N ILE A 277 7.26 -19.27 23.32
CA ILE A 277 6.74 -20.34 22.44
C ILE A 277 5.21 -20.35 22.47
N GLU A 278 4.61 -20.12 23.65
CA GLU A 278 3.15 -20.11 23.81
C GLU A 278 2.51 -18.95 23.04
N ASP A 279 3.13 -17.76 23.04
CA ASP A 279 2.65 -16.62 22.26
C ASP A 279 2.68 -16.92 20.76
N LEU A 280 3.77 -17.53 20.27
CA LEU A 280 3.90 -17.93 18.86
C LEU A 280 2.89 -19.02 18.49
N LEU A 281 2.69 -20.02 19.35
CA LEU A 281 1.69 -21.07 19.16
C LEU A 281 0.27 -20.51 19.13
N ASN A 282 -0.03 -19.51 19.96
CA ASN A 282 -1.33 -18.85 19.94
C ASN A 282 -1.54 -18.11 18.62
N GLY A 283 -0.53 -17.38 18.12
CA GLY A 283 -0.58 -16.76 16.79
C GLY A 283 -0.80 -17.79 15.67
N VAL A 284 -0.11 -18.94 15.72
CA VAL A 284 -0.33 -20.06 14.77
C VAL A 284 -1.77 -20.58 14.84
N ARG A 285 -2.31 -20.81 16.03
CA ARG A 285 -3.69 -21.31 16.20
C ARG A 285 -4.74 -20.29 15.74
N GLU A 286 -4.53 -19.03 16.05
CA GLU A 286 -5.42 -17.92 15.70
C GLU A 286 -5.42 -17.60 14.21
N SER A 287 -4.39 -18.03 13.46
CA SER A 287 -4.43 -17.98 11.99
C SER A 287 -5.55 -18.84 11.40
N GLY A 288 -5.97 -19.91 12.09
CA GLY A 288 -6.95 -20.87 11.57
C GLY A 288 -6.46 -21.68 10.37
N ALA A 289 -5.18 -21.52 9.99
CA ALA A 289 -4.55 -22.19 8.88
C ALA A 289 -4.02 -23.56 9.29
N GLY A 290 -4.00 -24.47 8.32
CA GLY A 290 -3.53 -25.83 8.56
C GLY A 290 -2.08 -26.05 8.10
N GLU A 291 -1.53 -25.10 7.38
CA GLU A 291 -0.10 -24.90 7.10
C GLU A 291 0.21 -23.42 7.38
N VAL A 292 1.32 -23.11 8.05
CA VAL A 292 1.67 -21.75 8.46
C VAL A 292 3.12 -21.45 8.16
N ILE A 293 3.38 -20.28 7.57
CA ILE A 293 4.71 -19.68 7.53
C ILE A 293 4.89 -18.77 8.74
N LEU A 294 5.94 -18.98 9.51
CA LEU A 294 6.28 -18.16 10.68
C LEU A 294 7.53 -17.31 10.40
N LEU A 295 7.37 -15.99 10.50
CA LEU A 295 8.43 -14.98 10.30
C LEU A 295 8.87 -14.38 11.64
N PRO A 296 10.03 -14.78 12.19
CA PRO A 296 10.49 -14.32 13.50
C PRO A 296 10.89 -12.84 13.52
N ASN A 297 11.37 -12.31 12.39
CA ASN A 297 11.81 -10.91 12.19
C ASN A 297 12.76 -10.36 13.26
N ASN A 298 13.40 -11.23 14.02
CA ASN A 298 14.30 -10.93 15.11
C ASN A 298 15.19 -12.16 15.34
N GLY A 299 16.50 -11.99 15.21
CA GLY A 299 17.48 -13.06 15.38
C GLY A 299 17.37 -13.82 16.71
N ASN A 300 16.91 -13.16 17.77
CA ASN A 300 16.71 -13.76 19.09
C ASN A 300 15.45 -14.64 19.18
N VAL A 301 14.51 -14.50 18.24
CA VAL A 301 13.23 -15.24 18.22
C VAL A 301 13.32 -16.50 17.37
N ILE A 302 14.29 -16.59 16.45
CA ILE A 302 14.43 -17.72 15.50
C ILE A 302 14.48 -19.08 16.21
N LEU A 303 15.29 -19.22 17.27
CA LEU A 303 15.42 -20.49 18.00
C LEU A 303 14.10 -20.90 18.68
N THR A 304 13.35 -19.94 19.21
CA THR A 304 12.03 -20.17 19.81
C THR A 304 11.02 -20.53 18.75
N ALA A 305 11.02 -19.83 17.60
CA ALA A 305 10.14 -20.09 16.48
C ALA A 305 10.34 -21.49 15.88
N GLN A 306 11.59 -21.97 15.81
CA GLN A 306 11.91 -23.32 15.31
C GLN A 306 11.32 -24.45 16.17
N GLN A 307 10.99 -24.17 17.43
CA GLN A 307 10.35 -25.15 18.33
C GLN A 307 8.82 -25.21 18.18
N VAL A 308 8.24 -24.26 17.42
CA VAL A 308 6.77 -24.13 17.31
C VAL A 308 6.17 -25.27 16.50
N ASP A 309 6.83 -25.73 15.43
CA ASP A 309 6.34 -26.81 14.57
C ASP A 309 6.10 -28.12 15.35
N ASP A 310 7.07 -28.53 16.18
CA ASP A 310 6.97 -29.73 17.03
C ASP A 310 5.78 -29.68 18.02
N LEU A 311 5.26 -28.48 18.31
CA LEU A 311 4.23 -28.22 19.32
C LEU A 311 2.90 -27.74 18.72
N ALA A 312 2.84 -27.52 17.40
CA ALA A 312 1.68 -26.98 16.68
C ALA A 312 0.56 -28.01 16.44
N GLY A 313 0.80 -29.28 16.82
CA GLY A 313 -0.21 -30.34 16.80
C GLY A 313 -0.58 -30.74 15.37
N GLU A 314 -1.77 -30.35 14.92
CA GLU A 314 -2.24 -30.69 13.57
C GLU A 314 -1.80 -29.68 12.50
N THR A 315 -1.37 -28.47 12.88
CA THR A 315 -0.91 -27.44 11.95
C THR A 315 0.57 -27.65 11.63
N THR A 316 0.92 -27.69 10.35
CA THR A 316 2.33 -27.73 9.91
C THR A 316 2.89 -26.29 9.93
N VAL A 317 4.02 -26.05 10.58
CA VAL A 317 4.62 -24.72 10.68
C VAL A 317 6.00 -24.72 10.03
N ARG A 318 6.18 -23.87 9.01
CA ARG A 318 7.48 -23.61 8.39
C ARG A 318 8.03 -22.26 8.85
N VAL A 319 9.17 -22.29 9.52
CA VAL A 319 9.86 -21.05 9.90
C VAL A 319 10.71 -20.57 8.74
N VAL A 320 10.45 -19.35 8.26
CA VAL A 320 11.37 -18.61 7.40
C VAL A 320 12.22 -17.72 8.32
N PRO A 321 13.53 -17.98 8.49
CA PRO A 321 14.31 -17.44 9.60
C PRO A 321 14.76 -15.98 9.40
N SER A 322 13.81 -15.07 9.16
CA SER A 322 14.05 -13.63 9.07
C SER A 322 14.62 -13.08 10.38
N ARG A 323 15.71 -12.32 10.28
CA ARG A 323 16.46 -11.80 11.46
C ARG A 323 16.06 -10.39 11.85
N ASN A 324 15.42 -9.66 10.94
CA ASN A 324 14.96 -8.29 11.13
C ASN A 324 13.67 -8.05 10.32
N LEU A 325 13.06 -6.88 10.51
CA LEU A 325 11.76 -6.54 9.92
C LEU A 325 11.82 -6.36 8.39
N PRO A 326 12.82 -5.66 7.81
CA PRO A 326 12.96 -5.59 6.35
C PRO A 326 13.09 -6.94 5.66
N GLN A 327 13.84 -7.88 6.24
CA GLN A 327 13.91 -9.26 5.75
C GLN A 327 12.54 -9.94 5.74
N GLY A 328 11.74 -9.75 6.80
CA GLY A 328 10.38 -10.25 6.86
C GLY A 328 9.46 -9.67 5.79
N ILE A 329 9.57 -8.37 5.53
CA ILE A 329 8.79 -7.69 4.47
C ILE A 329 9.20 -8.22 3.10
N SER A 330 10.51 -8.29 2.82
CA SER A 330 11.04 -8.82 1.55
C SER A 330 10.63 -10.28 1.32
N ALA A 331 10.70 -11.10 2.36
CA ALA A 331 10.20 -12.47 2.33
C ALA A 331 8.71 -12.51 1.91
N LEU A 332 7.84 -11.69 2.53
CA LEU A 332 6.41 -11.66 2.20
C LEU A 332 6.14 -11.26 0.76
N LEU A 333 6.90 -10.33 0.19
CA LEU A 333 6.74 -9.92 -1.20
C LEU A 333 7.02 -11.05 -2.20
N ALA A 334 7.75 -12.10 -1.79
CA ALA A 334 8.04 -13.27 -2.60
C ALA A 334 7.03 -14.43 -2.44
N LEU A 335 6.08 -14.30 -1.50
CA LEU A 335 5.04 -15.30 -1.22
C LEU A 335 4.14 -15.51 -2.45
N ASP A 336 3.92 -16.76 -2.81
CA ASP A 336 3.04 -17.21 -3.89
C ASP A 336 1.92 -18.07 -3.31
N PRO A 337 0.68 -17.56 -3.26
CA PRO A 337 -0.45 -18.30 -2.72
C PRO A 337 -0.76 -19.62 -3.45
N THR A 338 -0.22 -19.82 -4.65
CA THR A 338 -0.42 -21.04 -5.45
C THR A 338 0.66 -22.09 -5.24
N ALA A 339 1.79 -21.71 -4.62
CA ALA A 339 2.89 -22.61 -4.30
C ALA A 339 2.66 -23.33 -2.96
N ASP A 340 3.29 -24.50 -2.81
CA ASP A 340 3.26 -25.22 -1.55
C ASP A 340 4.13 -24.56 -0.47
N LEU A 341 4.01 -25.04 0.77
CA LEU A 341 4.70 -24.50 1.95
C LEU A 341 6.23 -24.45 1.79
N ASP A 342 6.81 -25.50 1.20
CA ASP A 342 8.26 -25.65 1.10
C ASP A 342 8.83 -24.76 -0.01
N GLU A 343 8.14 -24.67 -1.15
CA GLU A 343 8.51 -23.78 -2.24
C GLU A 343 8.38 -22.32 -1.84
N ASN A 344 7.31 -21.96 -1.12
CA ASN A 344 7.17 -20.62 -0.55
C ASN A 344 8.31 -20.30 0.41
N ALA A 345 8.63 -21.19 1.35
CA ALA A 345 9.73 -20.95 2.27
C ALA A 345 11.07 -20.74 1.55
N ARG A 346 11.36 -21.53 0.51
CA ARG A 346 12.56 -21.36 -0.32
C ARG A 346 12.59 -19.98 -1.01
N ARG A 347 11.51 -19.58 -1.66
CA ARG A 347 11.39 -18.28 -2.35
C ARG A 347 11.55 -17.11 -1.38
N MET A 348 10.92 -17.21 -0.22
CA MET A 348 10.99 -16.21 0.84
C MET A 348 12.40 -16.10 1.43
N GLU A 349 13.09 -17.23 1.64
CA GLU A 349 14.49 -17.26 2.07
C GLU A 349 15.44 -16.66 1.03
N GLU A 350 15.23 -16.96 -0.26
CA GLU A 350 16.00 -16.37 -1.37
C GLU A 350 15.80 -14.85 -1.46
N ALA A 351 14.56 -14.37 -1.31
CA ALA A 351 14.24 -12.95 -1.37
C ALA A 351 14.86 -12.17 -0.20
N MET A 352 14.69 -12.66 1.04
CA MET A 352 15.22 -11.95 2.21
C MET A 352 16.76 -11.91 2.25
N ALA A 353 17.44 -12.84 1.58
CA ALA A 353 18.89 -12.84 1.46
C ALA A 353 19.43 -11.72 0.56
N GLY A 354 18.58 -11.14 -0.30
CA GLY A 354 18.91 -10.00 -1.16
C GLY A 354 18.91 -8.65 -0.44
N VAL A 355 18.35 -8.58 0.78
CA VAL A 355 18.17 -7.31 1.51
C VAL A 355 19.24 -7.12 2.56
N ARG A 356 19.90 -5.96 2.53
CA ARG A 356 20.74 -5.48 3.64
C ARG A 356 19.94 -4.55 4.53
N THR A 357 20.15 -4.64 5.84
CA THR A 357 19.44 -3.80 6.81
C THR A 357 20.40 -2.91 7.57
N VAL A 358 20.04 -1.63 7.69
CA VAL A 358 20.73 -0.66 8.56
C VAL A 358 19.82 -0.31 9.72
N GLU A 359 20.29 -0.50 10.93
CA GLU A 359 19.61 -0.06 12.14
C GLU A 359 20.37 1.12 12.75
N ILE A 360 19.72 2.27 12.86
CA ILE A 360 20.30 3.47 13.49
C ILE A 360 19.77 3.54 14.92
N THR A 361 20.66 3.67 15.89
CA THR A 361 20.31 3.78 17.33
C THR A 361 21.35 4.60 18.10
N ARG A 362 21.15 4.77 19.40
CA ARG A 362 22.09 5.47 20.30
C ARG A 362 22.83 4.48 21.20
N ALA A 363 24.13 4.70 21.34
CA ALA A 363 24.96 3.93 22.24
C ALA A 363 24.59 4.23 23.71
N VAL A 364 24.30 3.20 24.49
CA VAL A 364 23.92 3.34 25.91
C VAL A 364 25.12 3.35 26.87
N ARG A 365 26.33 3.02 26.37
CA ARG A 365 27.56 2.94 27.15
C ARG A 365 28.79 3.12 26.27
N ASP A 366 29.89 3.51 26.89
CA ASP A 366 31.20 3.56 26.25
C ASP A 366 31.63 2.15 25.82
N SER A 367 32.16 2.03 24.59
CA SER A 367 32.65 0.78 24.04
C SER A 367 33.64 1.01 22.90
N THR A 368 34.18 -0.09 22.36
CA THR A 368 34.96 -0.06 21.12
C THR A 368 34.45 -1.15 20.19
N ALA A 369 34.22 -0.82 18.93
CA ALA A 369 33.76 -1.77 17.91
C ALA A 369 34.42 -1.45 16.56
N ASN A 370 34.93 -2.47 15.87
CA ASN A 370 35.59 -2.34 14.56
C ASN A 370 36.67 -1.23 14.50
N GLY A 371 37.43 -1.05 15.58
CA GLY A 371 38.50 -0.05 15.67
C GLY A 371 38.02 1.39 15.93
N ARG A 372 36.71 1.60 16.13
CA ARG A 372 36.12 2.89 16.50
C ARG A 372 35.86 2.96 18.00
N THR A 373 36.11 4.12 18.59
CA THR A 373 35.69 4.44 19.96
C THR A 373 34.25 4.94 19.91
N ILE A 374 33.41 4.40 20.80
CA ILE A 374 32.00 4.76 20.91
C ILE A 374 31.78 5.26 22.33
N HIS A 375 31.21 6.44 22.47
CA HIS A 375 30.81 7.01 23.74
C HIS A 375 29.31 6.83 23.97
N ALA A 376 28.90 6.80 25.24
CA ALA A 376 27.48 6.80 25.58
C ALA A 376 26.81 8.08 25.04
N GLY A 377 25.74 7.91 24.26
CA GLY A 377 24.99 8.98 23.59
C GLY A 377 25.23 9.08 22.08
N ASP A 378 26.37 8.54 21.59
CA ASP A 378 26.70 8.54 20.17
C ASP A 378 25.61 7.85 19.35
N VAL A 379 25.32 8.38 18.17
CA VAL A 379 24.51 7.72 17.17
C VAL A 379 25.38 6.69 16.45
N ILE A 380 24.87 5.47 16.34
CA ILE A 380 25.57 4.35 15.71
C ILE A 380 24.68 3.73 14.63
N ALA A 381 25.31 3.24 13.56
CA ALA A 381 24.65 2.38 12.58
C ALA A 381 25.13 0.94 12.74
N VAL A 382 24.18 0.01 12.82
CA VAL A 382 24.41 -1.42 12.78
C VAL A 382 23.97 -1.93 11.41
N VAL A 383 24.90 -2.46 10.64
CA VAL A 383 24.65 -3.10 9.34
C VAL A 383 24.95 -4.58 9.51
N ASP A 384 23.94 -5.43 9.31
CA ASP A 384 24.04 -6.89 9.46
C ASP A 384 24.76 -7.31 10.76
N ASP A 385 24.23 -6.85 11.92
CA ASP A 385 24.75 -7.11 13.27
C ASP A 385 26.14 -6.51 13.57
N ARG A 386 26.68 -5.64 12.72
CA ARG A 386 28.00 -5.01 12.91
C ARG A 386 27.89 -3.48 12.94
N ILE A 387 28.49 -2.86 13.95
CA ILE A 387 28.58 -1.39 14.02
C ILE A 387 29.54 -0.89 12.94
N THR A 388 29.04 -0.16 11.94
CA THR A 388 29.83 0.32 10.80
C THR A 388 30.18 1.80 10.92
N GLU A 389 29.25 2.61 11.40
CA GLU A 389 29.39 4.06 11.53
C GLU A 389 29.03 4.56 12.93
N VAL A 390 29.66 5.66 13.33
CA VAL A 390 29.50 6.34 14.62
C VAL A 390 29.52 7.84 14.35
N GLY A 391 28.59 8.59 14.95
CA GLY A 391 28.50 10.04 14.81
C GLY A 391 27.53 10.65 15.82
N ASP A 392 27.22 11.93 15.65
CA ASP A 392 26.41 12.69 16.62
C ASP A 392 24.93 12.81 16.21
N ASP A 393 24.64 12.55 14.94
CA ASP A 393 23.35 12.82 14.29
C ASP A 393 22.93 11.67 13.35
N ASN A 394 21.62 11.43 13.28
CA ASN A 394 21.01 10.34 12.49
C ASN A 394 21.25 10.51 10.99
N LEU A 395 21.13 11.73 10.45
CA LEU A 395 21.32 11.98 9.02
C LEU A 395 22.78 11.79 8.63
N ALA A 396 23.72 12.32 9.41
CA ALA A 396 25.15 12.16 9.15
C ALA A 396 25.57 10.68 9.16
N VAL A 397 25.06 9.90 10.13
CA VAL A 397 25.31 8.46 10.20
C VAL A 397 24.68 7.71 9.03
N ALA A 398 23.42 7.99 8.67
CA ALA A 398 22.76 7.39 7.53
C ALA A 398 23.51 7.66 6.20
N GLN A 399 23.94 8.91 5.98
CA GLN A 399 24.73 9.29 4.80
C GLN A 399 26.08 8.57 4.75
N ALA A 400 26.77 8.47 5.90
CA ALA A 400 28.05 7.78 5.98
C ALA A 400 27.90 6.30 5.63
N VAL A 401 26.84 5.64 6.11
CA VAL A 401 26.54 4.25 5.74
C VAL A 401 26.36 4.14 4.24
N LEU A 402 25.44 4.90 3.64
CA LEU A 402 25.16 4.82 2.20
C LEU A 402 26.36 5.16 1.32
N THR A 403 27.23 6.07 1.76
CA THR A 403 28.46 6.44 1.05
C THR A 403 29.50 5.31 1.07
N ASN A 404 29.61 4.59 2.19
CA ASN A 404 30.65 3.58 2.42
C ASN A 404 30.20 2.15 2.09
N LEU A 405 28.97 1.96 1.61
CA LEU A 405 28.49 0.64 1.17
C LEU A 405 29.29 0.15 -0.04
N PRO A 406 29.69 -1.13 -0.06
CA PRO A 406 30.44 -1.71 -1.17
C PRO A 406 29.60 -1.82 -2.45
N ASP A 407 28.31 -2.16 -2.32
CA ASP A 407 27.35 -2.17 -3.43
C ASP A 407 26.25 -1.16 -3.14
N ARG A 408 25.97 -0.31 -4.12
CA ARG A 408 24.93 0.72 -4.00
C ARG A 408 23.55 0.11 -4.19
N PRO A 409 22.61 0.32 -3.25
CA PRO A 409 21.23 -0.11 -3.43
C PRO A 409 20.55 0.75 -4.50
N GLU A 410 19.56 0.15 -5.18
CA GLU A 410 18.69 0.89 -6.11
C GLU A 410 17.55 1.57 -5.35
N LEU A 411 17.06 0.92 -4.27
CA LEU A 411 15.99 1.42 -3.41
C LEU A 411 16.42 1.37 -1.94
N VAL A 412 16.08 2.44 -1.22
CA VAL A 412 16.23 2.54 0.23
C VAL A 412 14.90 2.87 0.86
N THR A 413 14.31 1.90 1.56
CA THR A 413 13.06 2.10 2.31
C THR A 413 13.40 2.46 3.75
N VAL A 414 13.01 3.65 4.18
CA VAL A 414 13.27 4.18 5.52
C VAL A 414 12.04 3.99 6.41
N TYR A 415 12.23 3.35 7.56
CA TYR A 415 11.19 3.15 8.57
C TYR A 415 11.47 4.00 9.81
N SER A 416 10.60 4.97 10.11
CA SER A 416 10.75 5.85 11.29
C SER A 416 10.24 5.19 12.57
N GLY A 417 10.97 5.38 13.67
CA GLY A 417 10.61 4.88 15.00
C GLY A 417 9.57 5.75 15.70
N ALA A 418 8.96 5.24 16.77
CA ALA A 418 7.88 5.90 17.51
C ALA A 418 8.30 7.25 18.14
N GLY A 419 9.58 7.44 18.40
CA GLY A 419 10.14 8.68 18.98
C GLY A 419 10.50 9.76 17.95
N VAL A 420 10.26 9.52 16.65
CA VAL A 420 10.63 10.44 15.56
C VAL A 420 9.38 11.14 15.05
N ALA A 421 9.42 12.48 15.01
CA ALA A 421 8.35 13.26 14.40
C ALA A 421 8.33 13.07 12.87
N GLU A 422 7.14 13.03 12.27
CA GLU A 422 6.97 12.85 10.82
C GLU A 422 7.79 13.86 10.01
N GLU A 423 7.73 15.14 10.38
CA GLU A 423 8.50 16.23 9.76
C GLU A 423 10.02 16.02 9.85
N GLU A 424 10.51 15.36 10.91
CA GLU A 424 11.94 15.05 11.07
C GLU A 424 12.36 13.90 10.14
N ALA A 425 11.52 12.87 10.05
CA ALA A 425 11.74 11.75 9.13
C ALA A 425 11.72 12.22 7.66
N GLU A 426 10.77 13.07 7.27
CA GLU A 426 10.70 13.65 5.93
C GLU A 426 11.95 14.49 5.60
N LYS A 427 12.42 15.31 6.55
CA LYS A 427 13.65 16.10 6.39
C LYS A 427 14.87 15.20 6.18
N LEU A 428 14.99 14.13 6.95
CA LEU A 428 16.08 13.17 6.81
C LEU A 428 16.05 12.53 5.41
N VAL A 429 14.90 12.01 4.98
CA VAL A 429 14.77 11.36 3.65
C VAL A 429 15.00 12.35 2.51
N SER A 430 14.52 13.58 2.62
CA SER A 430 14.77 14.64 1.62
C SER A 430 16.27 14.96 1.49
N ALA A 431 16.99 15.02 2.60
CA ALA A 431 18.44 15.22 2.59
C ALA A 431 19.21 14.01 2.03
N LEU A 432 18.75 12.78 2.31
CA LEU A 432 19.31 11.57 1.70
C LEU A 432 19.12 11.57 0.18
N ARG A 433 17.90 11.85 -0.31
CA ARG A 433 17.60 11.99 -1.76
C ARG A 433 18.47 13.04 -2.45
N THR A 434 18.74 14.15 -1.77
CA THR A 434 19.58 15.23 -2.32
C THR A 434 21.05 14.81 -2.42
N SER A 435 21.55 14.03 -1.46
CA SER A 435 22.95 13.57 -1.42
C SER A 435 23.22 12.31 -2.25
N HIS A 436 22.19 11.53 -2.53
CA HIS A 436 22.26 10.26 -3.27
C HIS A 436 21.18 10.24 -4.36
N SER A 437 21.34 11.07 -5.39
CA SER A 437 20.34 11.25 -6.46
C SER A 437 20.20 10.04 -7.40
N ASP A 438 21.09 9.06 -7.27
CA ASP A 438 21.10 7.78 -7.97
C ASP A 438 20.28 6.69 -7.27
N ILE A 439 19.80 6.94 -6.03
CA ILE A 439 19.09 5.99 -5.19
C ILE A 439 17.63 6.44 -5.01
N GLU A 440 16.67 5.54 -5.16
CA GLU A 440 15.28 5.81 -4.80
C GLU A 440 15.07 5.68 -3.29
N PHE A 441 14.24 6.55 -2.71
CA PHE A 441 13.94 6.49 -1.28
C PHE A 441 12.44 6.45 -1.03
N GLU A 442 12.02 5.57 -0.13
CA GLU A 442 10.66 5.50 0.41
C GLU A 442 10.68 5.75 1.93
N LEU A 443 9.57 6.25 2.48
CA LEU A 443 9.44 6.54 3.91
C LEU A 443 8.13 5.92 4.43
N HIS A 444 8.24 5.11 5.48
CA HIS A 444 7.10 4.52 6.16
C HIS A 444 7.20 4.71 7.69
N PRO A 445 6.08 4.88 8.40
CA PRO A 445 6.08 4.82 9.85
C PRO A 445 6.26 3.37 10.31
N GLY A 446 7.39 3.07 10.97
CA GLY A 446 7.65 1.74 11.55
C GLY A 446 7.18 1.63 13.01
N GLY A 447 7.28 2.70 13.79
CA GLY A 447 6.77 2.76 15.16
C GLY A 447 7.54 1.90 16.16
N GLN A 448 8.74 1.44 15.82
CA GLN A 448 9.65 0.76 16.74
C GLN A 448 10.24 1.73 17.78
N GLU A 449 10.49 1.26 19.01
CA GLU A 449 10.91 2.13 20.12
C GLU A 449 12.42 2.42 20.16
N HIS A 450 13.25 1.41 19.92
CA HIS A 450 14.71 1.49 20.19
C HIS A 450 15.54 2.02 19.02
N TYR A 451 14.98 2.02 17.81
CA TYR A 451 15.66 2.45 16.60
C TYR A 451 14.93 3.63 16.00
N PRO A 452 15.47 4.86 16.10
CA PRO A 452 14.91 6.02 15.41
C PRO A 452 14.68 5.76 13.91
N TYR A 453 15.58 5.02 13.26
CA TYR A 453 15.43 4.65 11.87
C TYR A 453 15.92 3.22 11.62
N ILE A 454 15.17 2.48 10.79
CA ILE A 454 15.62 1.24 10.14
C ILE A 454 15.58 1.49 8.64
N LEU A 455 16.62 1.09 7.91
CA LEU A 455 16.66 1.20 6.44
C LEU A 455 16.73 -0.21 5.83
N SER A 456 15.83 -0.49 4.89
CA SER A 456 15.95 -1.60 3.94
C SER A 456 16.80 -1.13 2.76
N LEU A 457 17.81 -1.88 2.39
CA LEU A 457 18.66 -1.62 1.21
C LEU A 457 18.48 -2.77 0.23
N GLU A 458 17.95 -2.45 -0.95
CA GLU A 458 17.58 -3.40 -2.01
C GLU A 458 18.41 -3.21 -3.28
#